data_AF-A0A5K1F024-F1
#
_entry.id   AF-A0A5K1F024-F1
#
_cell.length_a   1.000
_cell.length_b   1.000
_cell.length_c   1.000
_cell.angle_alpha   90.00
_cell.angle_beta   90.00
_cell.angle_gamma   90.00
#
_symmetry.space_group_name_H-M   'P 1'
#
loop_
_entity.id
_entity.type
_entity.pdbx_description
1 polymer ?
#
loop_
_entity_poly.entity_id
_entity_poly.type
_entity_poly.pdbx_seq_one_letter_code
_entity_poly.pdbx_strand_id
1 'polypeptide(L)'
;RHPHGKYYIHTVTIEHNHPLAPSRMSHMLRSRRKLSSSHVKVSELADSAGISPRKTYDLFVKVEGGHENVPFTRMEYGNHLKRKRTKSMKGLEIMTLVESIKKRLSKNTGFSSAIQMDEDGYATKVF
;
A
#
# COMPACT_ATOMS: atom_id res chain seq x y z
N ARG A 1 -15.27 9.13 35.92
CA ARG A 1 -14.25 8.05 35.89
C ARG A 1 -14.79 6.91 36.74
N HIS A 2 -15.18 5.77 36.15
CA HIS A 2 -15.68 4.63 36.93
C HIS A 2 -14.52 3.90 37.64
N PRO A 3 -14.76 3.29 38.81
CA PRO A 3 -13.72 2.77 39.71
C PRO A 3 -12.88 1.61 39.15
N HIS A 4 -13.23 1.04 37.98
CA HIS A 4 -12.52 -0.07 37.35
C HIS A 4 -11.66 0.29 36.13
N GLY A 5 -11.39 1.58 35.88
CA GLY A 5 -10.52 2.01 34.77
C GLY A 5 -11.08 1.76 33.36
N LYS A 6 -12.37 1.39 33.27
CA LYS A 6 -13.07 1.22 31.99
C LYS A 6 -13.76 2.52 31.58
N TYR A 7 -13.66 2.84 30.29
CA TYR A 7 -14.35 3.96 29.66
C TYR A 7 -15.60 3.44 28.95
N TYR A 8 -16.68 4.18 29.07
CA TYR A 8 -17.93 3.92 28.36
C TYR A 8 -18.38 5.23 27.71
N ILE A 9 -18.94 5.12 26.51
CA ILE A 9 -19.53 6.25 25.82
C ILE A 9 -20.82 6.61 26.54
N HIS A 10 -20.88 7.79 27.16
CA HIS A 10 -22.05 8.25 27.90
C HIS A 10 -23.09 8.92 26.98
N THR A 11 -22.62 9.65 25.96
CA THR A 11 -23.49 10.34 25.00
C THR A 11 -22.77 10.42 23.65
N VAL A 12 -23.52 10.20 22.57
CA VAL A 12 -23.07 10.45 21.20
C VAL A 12 -24.05 11.43 20.57
N THR A 13 -23.55 12.59 20.17
CA THR A 13 -24.33 13.53 19.36
C THR A 13 -23.97 13.30 17.90
N ILE A 14 -24.94 12.86 17.10
CA ILE A 14 -24.77 12.53 15.67
C ILE A 14 -25.11 13.74 14.79
N GLU A 15 -25.77 14.76 15.35
CA GLU A 15 -26.08 15.98 14.62
C GLU A 15 -24.82 16.75 14.25
N HIS A 16 -24.72 17.08 12.96
CA HIS A 16 -23.66 17.91 12.43
C HIS A 16 -24.02 19.39 12.62
N ASN A 17 -23.02 20.21 12.94
CA ASN A 17 -23.15 21.66 12.95
C ASN A 17 -23.04 22.29 11.55
N HIS A 18 -23.04 21.46 10.50
CA HIS A 18 -22.93 21.88 9.11
C HIS A 18 -23.75 20.95 8.20
N PRO A 19 -24.14 21.42 6.99
CA PRO A 19 -24.74 20.55 5.99
C PRO A 19 -23.79 19.40 5.62
N LEU A 20 -24.35 18.21 5.44
CA LEU A 20 -23.61 17.07 4.91
C LEU A 20 -23.13 17.35 3.48
N ALA A 21 -22.01 16.72 3.10
CA ALA A 21 -21.51 16.83 1.74
C ALA A 21 -22.55 16.28 0.75
N PRO A 22 -22.85 17.01 -0.36
CA PRO A 22 -23.79 16.54 -1.36
C PRO A 22 -23.39 15.18 -1.94
N SER A 23 -24.37 14.31 -2.20
CA SER A 23 -24.10 12.95 -2.75
C SER A 23 -23.30 12.98 -4.06
N ARG A 24 -23.57 13.99 -4.93
CA ARG A 24 -22.84 14.21 -6.18
C ARG A 24 -21.34 14.49 -5.98
N MET A 25 -20.96 15.03 -4.82
CA MET A 25 -19.58 15.33 -4.45
C MET A 25 -18.93 14.22 -3.64
N SER A 26 -19.61 13.08 -3.47
CA SER A 26 -19.14 12.03 -2.56
C SER A 26 -17.80 11.44 -2.99
N HIS A 27 -17.52 11.36 -4.30
CA HIS A 27 -16.22 10.93 -4.85
C HIS A 27 -15.05 11.86 -4.47
N MET A 28 -15.33 13.11 -4.10
CA MET A 28 -14.30 14.03 -3.63
C MET A 28 -13.90 13.79 -2.17
N LEU A 29 -14.75 13.12 -1.38
CA LEU A 29 -14.50 12.82 0.02
C LEU A 29 -13.36 11.81 0.16
N ARG A 30 -12.32 12.16 0.93
CA ARG A 30 -11.18 11.28 1.18
C ARG A 30 -11.59 9.93 1.78
N SER A 31 -12.61 9.91 2.64
CA SER A 31 -13.12 8.68 3.27
C SER A 31 -13.74 7.69 2.28
N ARG A 32 -14.16 8.16 1.10
CA ARG A 32 -14.69 7.30 0.02
C ARG A 32 -13.62 6.82 -0.94
N ARG A 33 -12.37 7.28 -0.80
CA ARG A 33 -11.29 6.90 -1.70
C ARG A 33 -10.68 5.56 -1.31
N LYS A 34 -10.62 4.63 -2.27
CA LYS A 34 -10.06 3.29 -2.07
C LYS A 34 -9.55 2.72 -3.39
N LEU A 35 -8.29 2.25 -3.40
CA LEU A 35 -7.83 1.32 -4.42
C LEU A 35 -8.36 -0.07 -4.07
N SER A 36 -9.29 -0.60 -4.86
CA SER A 36 -9.74 -1.99 -4.68
C SER A 36 -8.66 -2.98 -5.13
N SER A 37 -8.82 -4.25 -4.77
CA SER A 37 -7.94 -5.34 -5.22
C SER A 37 -7.93 -5.50 -6.75
N SER A 38 -9.07 -5.28 -7.42
CA SER A 38 -9.14 -5.31 -8.89
C SER A 38 -8.31 -4.18 -9.52
N HIS A 39 -8.43 -2.96 -9.00
CA HIS A 39 -7.62 -1.83 -9.44
C HIS A 39 -6.13 -2.09 -9.24
N VAL A 40 -5.75 -2.64 -8.07
CA VAL A 40 -4.36 -3.04 -7.81
C VAL A 40 -3.91 -4.01 -8.90
N LYS A 41 -4.58 -5.14 -9.11
CA LYS A 41 -4.19 -6.16 -10.11
C LYS A 41 -4.00 -5.59 -11.51
N VAL A 42 -4.93 -4.76 -11.98
CA VAL A 42 -4.81 -4.10 -13.30
C VAL A 42 -3.61 -3.16 -13.33
N SER A 43 -3.35 -2.46 -12.23
CA SER A 43 -2.18 -1.59 -12.10
C SER A 43 -0.87 -2.37 -12.17
N GLU A 44 -0.82 -3.55 -11.56
CA GLU A 44 0.37 -4.42 -11.61
C GLU A 44 0.61 -4.93 -13.03
N LEU A 45 -0.44 -5.40 -13.70
CA LEU A 45 -0.36 -5.86 -15.08
C LEU A 45 0.12 -4.73 -16.01
N ALA A 46 -0.44 -3.53 -15.86
CA ALA A 46 -0.05 -2.37 -16.65
C ALA A 46 1.41 -1.95 -16.41
N ASP A 47 1.85 -1.97 -15.15
CA ASP A 47 3.24 -1.67 -14.76
C ASP A 47 4.22 -2.69 -15.37
N SER A 48 3.89 -3.99 -15.28
CA SER A 48 4.66 -5.08 -15.88
C SER A 48 4.70 -5.00 -17.41
N ALA A 49 3.62 -4.50 -18.04
CA ALA A 49 3.56 -4.27 -19.49
C ALA A 49 4.23 -2.95 -19.92
N GLY A 50 4.82 -2.18 -18.99
CA GLY A 50 5.47 -0.91 -19.29
C GLY A 50 4.50 0.22 -19.68
N ILE A 51 3.20 0.05 -19.42
CA ILE A 51 2.20 1.07 -19.69
C ILE A 51 2.38 2.20 -18.68
N SER A 52 2.41 3.45 -19.19
CA SER A 52 2.63 4.59 -18.32
C SER A 52 1.49 4.75 -17.30
N PRO A 53 1.78 5.14 -16.05
CA PRO A 53 0.76 5.33 -15.03
C PRO A 53 -0.36 6.30 -15.46
N ARG A 54 -0.02 7.31 -16.28
CA ARG A 54 -1.00 8.23 -16.84
C ARG A 54 -2.02 7.50 -17.71
N LYS A 55 -1.56 6.67 -18.65
CA LYS A 55 -2.43 5.90 -19.55
C LYS A 55 -3.29 4.90 -18.78
N THR A 56 -2.73 4.24 -17.77
CA THR A 56 -3.49 3.31 -16.92
C THR A 56 -4.57 4.02 -16.11
N TYR A 57 -4.26 5.20 -15.56
CA TYR A 57 -5.26 6.00 -14.87
C TYR A 57 -6.38 6.46 -15.81
N ASP A 58 -6.01 6.94 -17.00
CA ASP A 58 -6.98 7.40 -18.00
C ASP A 58 -7.85 6.21 -18.50
N LEU A 59 -7.32 4.98 -18.53
CA LEU A 59 -8.09 3.75 -18.76
C LEU A 59 -9.11 3.50 -17.65
N PHE A 60 -8.73 3.62 -16.36
CA PHE A 60 -9.69 3.47 -15.26
C PHE A 60 -10.83 4.49 -15.38
N VAL A 61 -10.51 5.74 -15.67
CA VAL A 61 -11.52 6.79 -15.89
C VAL A 61 -12.48 6.40 -17.02
N LYS A 62 -11.96 5.84 -18.11
CA LYS A 62 -12.78 5.41 -19.24
C LYS A 62 -13.66 4.21 -18.89
N VAL A 63 -13.13 3.22 -18.18
CA VAL A 63 -13.86 2.01 -17.78
C VAL A 63 -14.95 2.33 -16.77
N GLU A 64 -14.65 3.20 -15.80
CA GLU A 64 -15.61 3.65 -14.78
C GLU A 64 -16.58 4.71 -15.32
N GLY A 65 -16.42 5.16 -16.57
CA GLY A 65 -17.33 6.10 -17.22
C GLY A 65 -17.26 7.54 -16.70
N GLY A 66 -16.14 7.94 -16.10
CA GLY A 66 -15.94 9.29 -15.60
C GLY A 66 -14.96 9.38 -14.44
N HIS A 67 -14.46 10.58 -14.16
CA HIS A 67 -13.54 10.82 -13.04
C HIS A 67 -14.26 10.69 -11.69
N GLU A 68 -15.53 11.06 -11.65
CA GLU A 68 -16.43 10.97 -10.51
C GLU A 68 -16.71 9.53 -10.06
N ASN A 69 -16.51 8.56 -10.95
CA ASN A 69 -16.76 7.15 -10.69
C ASN A 69 -15.48 6.41 -10.29
N VAL A 70 -14.30 6.97 -10.55
CA VAL A 70 -13.03 6.38 -10.09
C VAL A 70 -12.90 6.60 -8.58
N PRO A 71 -12.77 5.54 -7.77
CA PRO A 71 -12.74 5.66 -6.31
C PRO A 71 -11.38 6.12 -5.78
N PHE A 72 -10.49 6.68 -6.60
CA PHE A 72 -9.18 7.17 -6.15
C PHE A 72 -8.66 8.24 -7.10
N THR A 73 -7.78 9.06 -6.57
CA THR A 73 -7.12 10.13 -7.33
C THR A 73 -5.87 9.62 -8.05
N ARG A 74 -5.45 10.35 -9.08
CA ARG A 74 -4.15 10.13 -9.75
C ARG A 74 -2.97 10.15 -8.75
N MET A 75 -3.05 10.98 -7.70
CA MET A 75 -2.04 11.05 -6.65
C MET A 75 -2.00 9.77 -5.80
N GLU A 76 -3.15 9.26 -5.37
CA GLU A 76 -3.21 7.99 -4.63
C GLU A 76 -2.71 6.81 -5.46
N TYR A 77 -3.07 6.80 -6.75
CA TYR A 77 -2.55 5.83 -7.70
C TYR A 77 -1.02 5.89 -7.82
N GLY A 78 -0.45 7.10 -8.00
CA GLY A 78 1.01 7.30 -8.04
C GLY A 78 1.70 6.88 -6.73
N ASN A 79 1.08 7.19 -5.59
CA ASN A 79 1.57 6.79 -4.27
C ASN A 79 1.58 5.26 -4.10
N HIS A 80 0.56 4.57 -4.60
CA HIS A 80 0.51 3.10 -4.61
C HIS A 80 1.69 2.51 -5.40
N LEU A 81 1.91 2.98 -6.64
CA LEU A 81 3.02 2.51 -7.47
C LEU A 81 4.38 2.80 -6.82
N LYS A 82 4.57 4.00 -6.26
CA LYS A 82 5.80 4.35 -5.55
C LYS A 82 6.06 3.40 -4.39
N ARG A 83 5.05 3.17 -3.54
CA ARG A 83 5.16 2.24 -2.40
C ARG A 83 5.53 0.83 -2.86
N LYS A 84 4.88 0.34 -3.91
CA LYS A 84 5.17 -0.98 -4.48
C LYS A 84 6.62 -1.09 -4.96
N ARG A 85 7.07 -0.16 -5.81
CA ARG A 85 8.44 -0.15 -6.34
C ARG A 85 9.49 -0.02 -5.24
N THR A 86 9.23 0.82 -4.22
CA THR A 86 10.12 0.93 -3.06
C THR A 86 10.16 -0.37 -2.24
N LYS A 87 9.03 -1.07 -2.04
CA LYS A 87 9.03 -2.38 -1.37
C LYS A 87 9.87 -3.39 -2.14
N SER A 88 9.69 -3.47 -3.46
CA SER A 88 10.46 -4.37 -4.33
C SER A 88 11.97 -4.06 -4.30
N MET A 89 12.34 -2.78 -4.35
CA MET A 89 13.74 -2.35 -4.30
C MET A 89 14.41 -2.70 -2.96
N LYS A 90 13.74 -2.42 -1.83
CA LYS A 90 14.25 -2.83 -0.51
C LYS A 90 14.41 -4.34 -0.40
N GLY A 91 13.48 -5.11 -0.96
CA GLY A 91 13.59 -6.56 -1.04
C GLY A 91 14.86 -6.99 -1.79
N LEU A 92 15.14 -6.39 -2.95
CA LEU A 92 16.35 -6.68 -3.74
C LEU A 92 17.64 -6.33 -2.99
N GLU A 93 17.70 -5.18 -2.33
CA GLU A 93 18.87 -4.76 -1.54
C GLU A 93 19.17 -5.75 -0.41
N ILE A 94 18.13 -6.18 0.32
CA ILE A 94 18.28 -7.16 1.40
C ILE A 94 18.71 -8.52 0.85
N MET A 95 18.14 -8.97 -0.28
CA MET A 95 18.54 -10.23 -0.90
C MET A 95 20.01 -10.22 -1.34
N THR A 96 20.50 -9.09 -1.84
CA THR A 96 21.91 -8.90 -2.21
C THR A 96 22.83 -9.00 -0.99
N LEU A 97 22.41 -8.43 0.15
CA LEU A 97 23.13 -8.57 1.42
C LEU A 97 23.18 -10.04 1.89
N VAL A 98 22.06 -10.75 1.80
CA VAL A 98 21.96 -12.18 2.15
C VAL A 98 22.90 -13.04 1.31
N GLU A 99 22.96 -12.81 0.00
CA GLU A 99 23.88 -13.52 -0.89
C GLU A 99 25.35 -13.27 -0.52
N SER A 100 25.67 -12.03 -0.16
CA SER A 100 27.02 -11.64 0.28
C SER A 100 27.41 -12.36 1.58
N ILE A 101 26.48 -12.49 2.53
CA ILE A 101 26.67 -13.24 3.78
C ILE A 101 26.89 -14.73 3.49
N LYS A 102 26.04 -15.35 2.65
CA LYS A 102 26.17 -16.76 2.26
C LYS A 102 27.52 -17.04 1.61
N LYS A 103 27.99 -16.15 0.73
CA LYS A 103 29.31 -16.22 0.09
C LYS A 103 30.47 -16.11 1.09
N ARG A 104 30.29 -15.36 2.18
CA ARG A 104 31.28 -15.24 3.26
C ARG A 104 31.32 -16.50 4.12
N LEU A 105 30.17 -17.08 4.43
CA LEU A 105 30.05 -18.36 5.14
C LEU A 105 30.70 -19.52 4.34
N SER A 106 30.49 -19.57 3.02
CA SER A 106 31.02 -20.65 2.17
C SER A 106 32.54 -20.63 2.00
N LYS A 107 33.20 -19.48 2.23
CA LYS A 107 34.66 -19.33 2.08
C LYS A 107 35.44 -19.65 3.36
N ASN A 108 34.77 -20.12 4.40
CA ASN A 108 35.33 -20.57 5.67
C ASN A 108 35.95 -19.43 6.50
N THR A 109 35.16 -18.88 7.42
CA THR A 109 35.61 -17.91 8.43
C THR A 109 34.82 -18.18 9.71
N GLY A 110 35.38 -17.91 10.89
CA GLY A 110 34.70 -18.01 12.21
C GLY A 110 33.54 -17.01 12.40
N PHE A 111 32.78 -16.80 11.34
CA PHE A 111 31.62 -15.94 11.20
C PHE A 111 30.38 -16.83 11.21
N SER A 112 29.49 -16.66 12.18
CA SER A 112 28.19 -17.31 12.23
C SER A 112 27.10 -16.26 12.01
N SER A 113 26.12 -16.59 11.18
CA SER A 113 24.91 -15.77 11.03
C SER A 113 23.67 -16.62 10.81
N ALA A 114 22.53 -16.13 11.28
CA ALA A 114 21.21 -16.70 11.04
C ALA A 114 20.35 -15.70 10.25
N ILE A 115 19.57 -16.18 9.28
CA ILE A 115 18.76 -15.31 8.41
C ILE A 115 17.29 -15.74 8.54
N GLN A 116 16.43 -14.82 8.93
CA GLN A 116 14.98 -15.02 8.97
C GLN A 116 14.33 -14.48 7.70
N MET A 117 13.41 -15.24 7.11
CA MET A 117 12.65 -14.87 5.91
C MET A 117 11.15 -14.73 6.23
N ASP A 118 10.43 -13.92 5.46
CA ASP A 118 8.97 -13.82 5.50
C ASP A 118 8.27 -14.81 4.55
N GLU A 119 6.93 -14.78 4.55
CA GLU A 119 6.06 -15.63 3.72
C GLU A 119 6.24 -15.40 2.21
N ASP A 120 6.72 -14.21 1.82
CA ASP A 120 7.01 -13.84 0.43
C ASP A 120 8.45 -14.22 0.02
N GLY A 121 9.22 -14.85 0.92
CA GLY A 121 10.60 -15.28 0.67
C GLY A 121 11.64 -14.16 0.79
N TYR A 122 11.29 -12.98 1.30
CA TYR A 122 12.22 -11.89 1.56
C TYR A 122 12.85 -12.04 2.94
N ALA A 123 14.16 -11.80 3.03
CA ALA A 123 14.81 -11.76 4.34
C ALA A 123 14.33 -10.54 5.15
N THR A 124 13.98 -10.78 6.41
CA THR A 124 13.44 -9.78 7.34
C THR A 124 14.42 -9.43 8.45
N LYS A 125 15.25 -10.38 8.89
CA LYS A 125 16.29 -10.18 9.91
C LYS A 125 17.52 -11.03 9.62
N VAL A 126 18.69 -10.51 10.03
CA VAL A 126 19.98 -11.22 10.05
C VAL A 126 20.52 -11.10 11.47
N PHE A 127 20.93 -12.24 12.05
CA PHE A 127 21.47 -12.39 13.41
C PHE A 127 22.92 -12.84 13.34
#